data_AF-A0A2G9XHF5-F1
#
_entry.id   AF-A0A2G9XHF5-F1
#
_cell.length_a   1.000
_cell.length_b   1.000
_cell.length_c   1.000
_cell.angle_alpha   90.00
_cell.angle_beta   90.00
_cell.angle_gamma   90.00
#
_symmetry.space_group_name_H-M   'P 1'
#
loop_
_entity.id
_entity.type
_entity.pdbx_description
1 polymer ?
#
loop_
_entity_poly.entity_id
_entity_poly.type
_entity_poly.pdbx_seq_one_letter_code
_entity_poly.pdbx_strand_id
1 'polypeptide(L)'
;MTKTPRGMAVEILNRVELTDAYAEPLLDACLSNHYLPNIHDRRLLTQLVYGVLRMRGHLDWIIRTYYRDDIASLNTFIKNILRTGLYQMLYTSRIPIFAVVDEAVKLAKIHHPAGAALVNAILRNYIRKREGLVYPLLEEDPLKHIAVVHSHPPWLVKRWLKIFGVEETLALCAANNDIPPATLLVNRTKISRERAREGLAAEGIESKETAFSPDGLVLVGHGSSLRETASYKKGHVLLQDEASQLIAHLFAPRPGERVLDLCAGTGVKTTHLAEIMGNAGTVLAVD
;
A
#
# COMPACT_ATOMS: atom_id res chain seq x y z
N MET A 1 5.17 -23.94 -1.19
CA MET A 1 4.91 -22.64 -0.53
C MET A 1 5.64 -22.60 0.79
N THR A 2 6.56 -21.65 0.95
CA THR A 2 7.14 -21.39 2.26
C THR A 2 6.08 -20.68 3.11
N LYS A 3 5.50 -21.36 4.10
CA LYS A 3 4.38 -20.83 4.92
C LYS A 3 4.82 -19.80 5.97
N THR A 4 5.79 -18.94 5.64
CA THR A 4 6.20 -17.82 6.50
C THR A 4 5.78 -16.50 5.84
N PRO A 5 5.52 -15.44 6.61
CA PRO A 5 5.18 -14.13 6.04
C PRO A 5 6.20 -13.63 5.02
N ARG A 6 7.50 -13.88 5.22
CA ARG A 6 8.57 -13.47 4.30
C ARG A 6 8.55 -14.30 3.02
N GLY A 7 8.38 -15.61 3.14
CA GLY A 7 8.27 -16.51 2.00
C GLY A 7 7.08 -16.16 1.12
N MET A 8 5.91 -15.97 1.73
CA MET A 8 4.70 -15.56 1.04
C MET A 8 4.84 -14.18 0.40
N ALA A 9 5.48 -13.22 1.09
CA ALA A 9 5.76 -11.90 0.51
C ALA A 9 6.62 -12.01 -0.75
N VAL A 10 7.72 -12.79 -0.69
CA VAL A 10 8.59 -13.03 -1.85
C VAL A 10 7.82 -13.71 -2.98
N GLU A 11 6.99 -14.71 -2.69
CA GLU A 11 6.16 -15.38 -3.72
C GLU A 11 5.18 -14.41 -4.39
N ILE A 12 4.50 -13.54 -3.62
CA ILE A 12 3.61 -12.50 -4.16
C ILE A 12 4.38 -11.50 -5.01
N LEU A 13 5.51 -10.98 -4.53
CA LEU A 13 6.34 -10.02 -5.25
C LEU A 13 6.87 -10.60 -6.57
N ASN A 14 7.27 -11.88 -6.58
CA ASN A 14 7.65 -12.56 -7.81
C ASN A 14 6.50 -12.68 -8.79
N ARG A 15 5.28 -12.98 -8.33
CA ARG A 15 4.11 -13.03 -9.21
C ARG A 15 3.80 -11.65 -9.80
N VAL A 16 3.84 -10.59 -9.00
CA VAL A 16 3.65 -9.21 -9.50
C VAL A 16 4.71 -8.81 -10.53
N GLU A 17 5.94 -9.32 -10.43
CA GLU A 17 7.01 -8.98 -11.38
C GLU A 17 7.04 -9.87 -12.64
N LEU A 18 6.60 -11.12 -12.52
CA LEU A 18 6.60 -12.10 -13.62
C LEU A 18 5.27 -12.17 -14.38
N THR A 19 4.20 -11.59 -13.82
CA THR A 19 2.86 -11.59 -14.39
C THR A 19 2.24 -10.21 -14.26
N ASP A 20 1.29 -9.84 -15.11
CA ASP A 20 0.51 -8.59 -14.98
C ASP A 20 -0.52 -8.62 -13.83
N ALA A 21 -0.24 -9.40 -12.78
CA ALA A 21 -1.10 -9.52 -11.61
C ALA A 21 -0.89 -8.36 -10.63
N TYR A 22 -1.99 -7.87 -10.06
CA TYR A 22 -1.97 -6.86 -9.03
C TYR A 22 -1.69 -7.45 -7.65
N ALA A 23 -1.02 -6.68 -6.79
CA ALA A 23 -0.64 -7.11 -5.45
C ALA A 23 -1.85 -7.35 -4.52
N GLU A 24 -2.88 -6.50 -4.61
CA GLU A 24 -4.07 -6.57 -3.77
C GLU A 24 -4.82 -7.91 -3.94
N PRO A 25 -5.23 -8.36 -5.14
CA PRO A 25 -5.87 -9.66 -5.31
C PRO A 25 -5.04 -10.84 -4.82
N LEU A 26 -3.72 -10.80 -5.04
CA LEU A 26 -2.81 -11.87 -4.59
C LEU A 26 -2.70 -11.91 -3.06
N LEU A 27 -2.63 -10.74 -2.43
CA LEU A 27 -2.58 -10.61 -0.99
C LEU A 27 -3.91 -11.03 -0.35
N ASP A 28 -5.04 -10.61 -0.90
CA ASP A 28 -6.38 -10.96 -0.42
C ASP A 28 -6.64 -12.46 -0.51
N ALA A 29 -6.28 -13.10 -1.63
CA ALA A 29 -6.36 -14.55 -1.77
C ALA A 29 -5.49 -15.27 -0.72
N CYS A 30 -4.28 -14.76 -0.49
CA CYS A 30 -3.36 -15.31 0.50
C CYS A 30 -3.87 -15.18 1.94
N LEU A 31 -4.45 -14.03 2.29
CA LEU A 31 -5.00 -13.73 3.61
C LEU A 31 -6.32 -14.46 3.86
N SER A 32 -7.13 -14.72 2.83
CA SER A 32 -8.42 -15.41 2.96
C SER A 32 -8.26 -16.91 3.15
N ASN A 33 -7.21 -17.52 2.61
CA ASN A 33 -6.95 -18.96 2.72
C ASN A 33 -6.44 -19.43 4.10
N HIS A 34 -6.49 -18.57 5.14
CA HIS A 34 -6.08 -18.86 6.53
C HIS A 34 -4.68 -19.48 6.69
N TYR A 35 -3.76 -19.30 5.74
CA TYR A 35 -2.38 -19.79 5.83
C TYR A 35 -1.61 -19.17 7.00
N LEU A 36 -1.99 -17.96 7.41
CA LEU A 36 -1.44 -17.23 8.55
C LEU A 36 -2.56 -17.02 9.59
N PRO A 37 -2.66 -17.88 10.61
CA PRO A 37 -3.69 -17.76 11.64
C PRO A 37 -3.41 -16.57 12.59
N ASN A 38 -2.16 -16.16 12.71
CA ASN A 38 -1.75 -15.05 13.58
C ASN A 38 -1.93 -13.69 12.89
N ILE A 39 -2.63 -12.76 13.55
CA ILE A 39 -2.82 -11.39 13.08
C ILE A 39 -1.51 -10.62 12.85
N HIS A 40 -0.49 -10.87 13.67
CA HIS A 40 0.83 -10.24 13.52
C HIS A 40 1.53 -10.68 12.23
N ASP A 41 1.38 -11.95 11.86
CA ASP A 41 1.94 -12.51 10.63
C ASP A 41 1.23 -11.98 9.39
N ARG A 42 -0.10 -11.86 9.45
CA ARG A 42 -0.91 -11.22 8.41
C ARG A 42 -0.49 -9.77 8.19
N ARG A 43 -0.33 -9.01 9.29
CA ARG A 43 0.12 -7.62 9.24
C ARG A 43 1.52 -7.51 8.65
N LEU A 44 2.43 -8.40 9.07
CA LEU A 44 3.79 -8.42 8.54
C LEU A 44 3.79 -8.72 7.04
N LEU A 45 3.02 -9.71 6.58
CA LEU A 45 2.89 -10.02 5.16
C LEU A 45 2.43 -8.78 4.35
N THR A 46 1.34 -8.13 4.77
CA THR A 46 0.83 -6.90 4.13
C THR A 46 1.88 -5.80 4.12
N GLN A 47 2.58 -5.58 5.24
CA GLN A 47 3.63 -4.58 5.36
C GLN A 47 4.82 -4.88 4.43
N LEU A 48 5.21 -6.14 4.29
CA LEU A 48 6.32 -6.54 3.41
C LEU A 48 5.96 -6.36 1.94
N VAL A 49 4.79 -6.85 1.50
CA VAL A 49 4.37 -6.78 0.10
C VAL A 49 4.24 -5.32 -0.35
N TYR A 50 3.39 -4.53 0.32
CA TYR A 50 3.19 -3.13 -0.07
C TYR A 50 4.42 -2.28 0.18
N GLY A 51 5.15 -2.53 1.26
CA GLY A 51 6.35 -1.81 1.60
C GLY A 51 7.47 -1.98 0.59
N VAL A 52 7.72 -3.23 0.14
CA VAL A 52 8.72 -3.50 -0.89
C VAL A 52 8.31 -2.89 -2.23
N LEU A 53 7.03 -2.97 -2.61
CA LEU A 53 6.56 -2.35 -3.87
C LEU A 53 6.71 -0.83 -3.83
N ARG A 54 6.32 -0.20 -2.73
CA ARG A 54 6.43 1.24 -2.49
C ARG A 54 7.90 1.70 -2.54
N MET A 55 8.77 1.02 -1.81
CA MET A 55 10.20 1.38 -1.70
C MET A 55 11.09 0.70 -2.74
N ARG A 56 10.52 0.10 -3.80
CA ARG A 56 11.27 -0.71 -4.77
C ARG A 56 12.45 0.03 -5.39
N GLY A 57 12.26 1.26 -5.84
CA GLY A 57 13.32 2.06 -6.47
C GLY A 57 14.47 2.37 -5.51
N HIS A 58 14.13 2.68 -4.25
CA HIS A 58 15.11 2.92 -3.20
C HIS A 58 15.88 1.64 -2.82
N LEU A 59 15.18 0.53 -2.64
CA LEU A 59 15.79 -0.76 -2.34
C LEU A 59 16.72 -1.23 -3.47
N ASP A 60 16.32 -1.01 -4.73
CA ASP A 60 17.13 -1.35 -5.91
C ASP A 60 18.40 -0.50 -6.00
N TRP A 61 18.35 0.78 -5.60
CA TRP A 61 19.53 1.63 -5.48
C TRP A 61 20.55 1.05 -4.48
N ILE A 62 20.07 0.59 -3.33
CA ILE A 62 20.92 -0.04 -2.31
C ILE A 62 21.53 -1.33 -2.84
N ILE A 63 20.74 -2.20 -3.50
CA ILE A 63 21.24 -3.44 -4.08
C ILE A 63 22.35 -3.16 -5.11
N ARG A 64 22.14 -2.19 -6.02
CA ARG A 64 23.12 -1.78 -7.03
C ARG A 64 24.44 -1.27 -6.44
N THR A 65 24.43 -0.72 -5.23
CA THR A 65 25.66 -0.27 -4.56
C THR A 65 26.58 -1.45 -4.18
N TYR A 66 26.01 -2.64 -3.97
CA TYR A 66 26.75 -3.82 -3.51
C TYR A 66 26.76 -4.98 -4.53
N TYR A 67 26.08 -4.82 -5.66
CA TYR A 67 26.04 -5.79 -6.75
C TYR A 67 26.74 -5.21 -7.98
N ARG A 68 27.71 -5.95 -8.53
CA ARG A 68 28.59 -5.44 -9.59
C ARG A 68 27.96 -5.46 -10.97
N ASP A 69 27.07 -6.41 -11.23
CA ASP A 69 26.39 -6.52 -12.51
C ASP A 69 25.08 -5.72 -12.50
N ASP A 70 24.39 -5.69 -13.64
CA ASP A 70 23.07 -5.07 -13.71
C ASP A 70 22.06 -5.82 -12.84
N ILE A 71 21.38 -5.11 -11.95
CA ILE A 71 20.28 -5.67 -11.16
C ILE A 71 19.20 -6.31 -12.03
N ALA A 72 19.01 -5.86 -13.28
CA ALA A 72 18.03 -6.42 -14.20
C ALA A 72 18.33 -7.89 -14.56
N SER A 73 19.61 -8.31 -14.53
CA SER A 73 20.02 -9.68 -14.83
C SER A 73 19.88 -10.64 -13.63
N LEU A 74 19.67 -10.11 -12.42
CA LEU A 74 19.44 -10.95 -11.25
C LEU A 74 18.13 -11.73 -11.39
N ASN A 75 18.19 -12.99 -11.00
CA ASN A 75 17.02 -13.83 -10.86
C ASN A 75 15.96 -13.14 -9.98
N THR A 76 14.70 -13.16 -10.41
CA THR A 76 13.58 -12.46 -9.77
C THR A 76 13.40 -12.84 -8.30
N PHE A 77 13.59 -14.12 -7.95
CA PHE A 77 13.53 -14.54 -6.54
C PHE A 77 14.65 -13.91 -5.72
N ILE A 78 15.88 -13.88 -6.24
CA ILE A 78 17.02 -13.26 -5.55
C ILE A 78 16.77 -11.76 -5.37
N LYS A 79 16.29 -11.04 -6.40
CA LYS A 79 15.91 -9.62 -6.30
C LYS A 79 14.89 -9.38 -5.19
N ASN A 80 13.80 -10.15 -5.19
CA ASN A 80 12.71 -9.93 -4.23
C ASN A 80 13.07 -10.39 -2.81
N ILE A 81 13.94 -11.40 -2.65
CA ILE A 81 14.52 -11.76 -1.35
C ILE A 81 15.38 -10.61 -0.81
N LEU A 82 16.26 -10.03 -1.64
CA LEU A 82 17.10 -8.90 -1.25
C LEU A 82 16.27 -7.68 -0.87
N ARG A 83 15.30 -7.30 -1.71
CA ARG A 83 14.37 -6.19 -1.44
C ARG A 83 13.62 -6.41 -0.12
N THR A 84 13.07 -7.60 0.11
CA THR A 84 12.35 -7.95 1.34
C THR A 84 13.26 -7.89 2.57
N GLY A 85 14.52 -8.36 2.46
CA GLY A 85 15.49 -8.27 3.54
C GLY A 85 15.89 -6.82 3.86
N LEU A 86 16.24 -6.03 2.85
CA LEU A 86 16.58 -4.63 3.00
C LEU A 86 15.41 -3.81 3.56
N TYR A 87 14.20 -4.04 3.07
CA TYR A 87 13.01 -3.35 3.57
C TYR A 87 12.81 -3.61 5.07
N GLN A 88 12.97 -4.85 5.52
CA GLN A 88 12.90 -5.17 6.95
C GLN A 88 13.97 -4.40 7.74
N MET A 89 15.22 -4.36 7.28
CA MET A 89 16.29 -3.66 8.00
C MET A 89 16.09 -2.14 8.05
N LEU A 90 15.47 -1.55 7.04
CA LEU A 90 15.28 -0.09 6.92
C LEU A 90 14.00 0.39 7.60
N TYR A 91 12.90 -0.35 7.44
CA TYR A 91 11.54 0.12 7.73
C TYR A 91 10.83 -0.70 8.81
N THR A 92 11.48 -1.73 9.37
CA THR A 92 10.91 -2.51 10.47
C THR A 92 11.83 -2.48 11.68
N SER A 93 11.39 -1.82 12.76
CA SER A 93 12.19 -1.60 13.96
C SER A 93 12.26 -2.79 14.92
N ARG A 94 11.46 -3.84 14.68
CA ARG A 94 11.25 -4.93 15.65
C ARG A 94 11.97 -6.24 15.31
N ILE A 95 12.63 -6.33 14.16
CA ILE A 95 13.22 -7.59 13.70
C ILE A 95 14.75 -7.50 13.81
N PRO A 96 15.40 -8.37 14.60
CA PRO A 96 16.86 -8.39 14.68
C PRO A 96 17.50 -8.59 13.31
N ILE A 97 18.48 -7.77 12.97
CA ILE A 97 19.14 -7.76 11.65
C ILE A 97 19.68 -9.16 11.28
N PHE A 98 20.27 -9.89 12.23
CA PHE A 98 20.81 -11.22 11.97
C PHE A 98 19.71 -12.22 11.56
N ALA A 99 18.50 -12.10 12.13
CA ALA A 99 17.37 -12.95 11.80
C ALA A 99 16.87 -12.66 10.37
N VAL A 100 16.87 -11.39 9.96
CA VAL A 100 16.54 -11.01 8.57
C VAL A 100 17.49 -11.66 7.57
N VAL A 101 18.80 -11.63 7.83
CA VAL A 101 19.79 -12.26 6.94
C VAL A 101 19.61 -13.77 6.90
N ASP A 102 19.47 -14.42 8.05
CA ASP A 102 19.30 -15.88 8.12
C ASP A 102 18.03 -16.34 7.37
N GLU A 103 16.90 -15.65 7.56
CA GLU A 103 15.65 -15.96 6.85
C GLU A 103 15.77 -15.73 5.34
N ALA A 104 16.41 -14.64 4.91
CA ALA A 104 16.66 -14.37 3.50
C ALA A 104 17.53 -15.45 2.85
N VAL A 105 18.59 -15.90 3.53
CA VAL A 105 19.47 -16.97 3.04
C VAL A 105 18.74 -18.31 2.99
N LYS A 106 17.91 -18.63 3.98
CA LYS A 106 17.07 -19.83 3.97
C LYS A 106 16.09 -19.81 2.80
N LEU A 107 15.42 -18.69 2.54
CA LEU A 107 14.54 -18.54 1.38
C LEU A 107 15.29 -18.71 0.06
N ALA A 108 16.50 -18.13 -0.05
CA ALA A 108 17.32 -18.29 -1.23
C ALA A 108 17.73 -19.76 -1.45
N LYS A 109 18.08 -20.49 -0.39
CA LYS A 109 18.40 -21.93 -0.49
C LYS A 109 17.22 -22.78 -0.97
N ILE A 110 15.98 -22.36 -0.70
CA ILE A 110 14.77 -23.08 -1.13
C ILE A 110 14.47 -22.79 -2.60
N HIS A 111 14.48 -21.51 -3.00
CA HIS A 111 13.98 -21.09 -4.33
C HIS A 111 15.07 -20.97 -5.39
N HIS A 112 16.30 -20.65 -4.98
CA HIS A 112 17.44 -20.46 -5.90
C HIS A 112 18.78 -20.74 -5.19
N PRO A 113 19.14 -22.01 -4.94
CA PRO A 113 20.30 -22.40 -4.13
C PRO A 113 21.62 -21.72 -4.52
N ALA A 114 21.89 -21.60 -5.82
CA ALA A 114 23.09 -20.96 -6.35
C ALA A 114 23.23 -19.47 -5.96
N GLY A 115 22.13 -18.81 -5.62
CA GLY A 115 22.10 -17.38 -5.26
C GLY A 115 22.16 -17.13 -3.75
N ALA A 116 22.13 -18.17 -2.91
CA ALA A 116 22.10 -18.00 -1.45
C ALA A 116 23.37 -17.32 -0.90
N ALA A 117 24.54 -17.65 -1.47
CA ALA A 117 25.80 -17.01 -1.10
C ALA A 117 25.81 -15.51 -1.47
N LEU A 118 25.24 -15.17 -2.62
CA LEU A 118 25.11 -13.78 -3.10
C LEU A 118 24.19 -12.96 -2.18
N VAL A 119 23.01 -13.50 -1.84
CA VAL A 119 22.07 -12.87 -0.91
C VAL A 119 22.76 -12.55 0.42
N ASN A 120 23.43 -13.53 0.99
CA ASN A 120 24.18 -13.36 2.23
C ASN A 120 25.26 -12.28 2.11
N ALA A 121 26.03 -12.29 1.02
CA ALA A 121 27.11 -11.34 0.78
C ALA A 121 26.60 -9.89 0.66
N ILE A 122 25.55 -9.67 -0.13
CA ILE A 122 24.96 -8.33 -0.33
C ILE A 122 24.39 -7.79 0.98
N LEU A 123 23.57 -8.58 1.69
CA LEU A 123 22.97 -8.13 2.95
C LEU A 123 24.03 -7.84 4.02
N ARG A 124 25.06 -8.68 4.14
CA ARG A 124 26.19 -8.43 5.07
C ARG A 124 27.03 -7.22 4.66
N ASN A 125 27.21 -6.98 3.36
CA ASN A 125 27.88 -5.77 2.87
C ASN A 125 27.10 -4.50 3.23
N TYR A 126 25.78 -4.52 3.03
CA TYR A 126 24.92 -3.43 3.46
C TYR A 126 25.07 -3.16 4.96
N ILE A 127 24.95 -4.19 5.82
CA ILE A 127 25.07 -4.02 7.28
C ILE A 127 26.40 -3.38 7.67
N ARG A 128 27.51 -3.79 7.03
CA ARG A 128 28.85 -3.26 7.33
C ARG A 128 29.11 -1.86 6.80
N LYS A 129 28.45 -1.46 5.71
CA LYS A 129 28.77 -0.24 4.94
C LYS A 129 27.61 0.76 4.83
N ARG A 130 26.49 0.54 5.51
CA ARG A 130 25.29 1.39 5.42
C ARG A 130 25.53 2.85 5.78
N GLU A 131 26.47 3.13 6.68
CA GLU A 131 26.81 4.50 7.11
C GLU A 131 27.53 5.30 6.01
N GLY A 132 28.17 4.61 5.06
CA GLY A 132 28.84 5.22 3.90
C GLY A 132 28.01 5.19 2.63
N LEU A 133 26.70 4.91 2.71
CA LEU A 133 25.83 4.86 1.54
C LEU A 133 25.59 6.28 1.01
N VAL A 134 26.00 6.52 -0.23
CA VAL A 134 25.85 7.83 -0.88
C VAL A 134 24.56 7.88 -1.68
N TYR A 135 23.80 8.95 -1.52
CA TYR A 135 22.63 9.26 -2.32
C TYR A 135 22.90 10.47 -3.21
N PRO A 136 22.23 10.59 -4.37
CA PRO A 136 22.28 11.81 -5.17
C PRO A 136 21.85 13.02 -4.33
N LEU A 137 22.53 14.15 -4.46
CA LEU A 137 22.15 15.37 -3.75
C LEU A 137 20.98 16.06 -4.48
N LEU A 138 20.07 16.65 -3.69
CA LEU A 138 18.88 17.31 -4.23
C LEU A 138 19.26 18.52 -5.08
N GLU A 139 20.30 19.24 -4.67
CA GLU A 139 20.80 20.46 -5.31
C GLU A 139 21.54 20.19 -6.63
N GLU A 140 22.13 18.99 -6.77
CA GLU A 140 22.88 18.60 -7.96
C GLU A 140 21.98 17.94 -9.02
N ASP A 141 21.12 17.02 -8.61
CA ASP A 141 20.21 16.29 -9.51
C ASP A 141 18.87 16.00 -8.80
N PRO A 142 17.94 16.97 -8.80
CA PRO A 142 16.65 16.82 -8.12
C PRO A 142 15.84 15.61 -8.62
N LEU A 143 15.91 15.33 -9.92
CA LEU A 143 15.19 14.22 -10.53
C LEU A 143 15.69 12.89 -9.96
N LYS A 144 17.01 12.68 -9.96
CA LYS A 144 17.60 11.44 -9.48
C LYS A 144 17.49 11.31 -7.96
N HIS A 145 17.65 12.41 -7.22
CA HIS A 145 17.45 12.43 -5.77
C HIS A 145 16.04 11.95 -5.42
N ILE A 146 15.00 12.60 -5.96
CA ILE A 146 13.60 12.27 -5.65
C ILE A 146 13.28 10.84 -6.11
N ALA A 147 13.70 10.45 -7.32
CA ALA A 147 13.44 9.11 -7.83
C ALA A 147 14.05 8.00 -6.96
N VAL A 148 15.26 8.22 -6.43
CA VAL A 148 15.96 7.25 -5.59
C VAL A 148 15.46 7.27 -4.15
N VAL A 149 15.52 8.43 -3.49
CA VAL A 149 15.25 8.57 -2.05
C VAL A 149 13.77 8.35 -1.76
N HIS A 150 12.89 8.89 -2.60
CA HIS A 150 11.45 8.71 -2.46
C HIS A 150 10.91 7.55 -3.29
N SER A 151 11.76 6.73 -3.94
CA SER A 151 11.33 5.52 -4.64
C SER A 151 10.23 5.73 -5.71
N HIS A 152 10.39 6.74 -6.55
CA HIS A 152 9.47 7.02 -7.65
C HIS A 152 10.12 6.77 -9.02
N PRO A 153 9.38 6.29 -10.03
CA PRO A 153 9.93 6.11 -11.38
C PRO A 153 10.47 7.44 -11.94
N PRO A 154 11.70 7.47 -12.52
CA PRO A 154 12.30 8.71 -13.02
C PRO A 154 11.43 9.47 -14.03
N TRP A 155 10.67 8.76 -14.86
CA TRP A 155 9.78 9.38 -15.85
C TRP A 155 8.62 10.16 -15.18
N LEU A 156 8.12 9.68 -14.04
CA LEU A 156 7.01 10.28 -13.31
C LEU A 156 7.50 11.50 -12.52
N VAL A 157 8.65 11.38 -11.86
CA VAL A 157 9.32 12.50 -11.20
C VAL A 157 9.63 13.61 -12.21
N LYS A 158 10.18 13.27 -13.38
CA LYS A 158 10.43 14.25 -14.46
C LYS A 158 9.16 14.97 -14.90
N ARG A 159 8.03 14.27 -14.94
CA ARG A 159 6.73 14.87 -15.30
C ARG A 159 6.25 15.82 -14.21
N TRP A 160 6.32 15.42 -12.94
CA TRP A 160 5.87 16.26 -11.82
C TRP A 160 6.77 17.47 -11.59
N LEU A 161 8.10 17.33 -11.74
CA LEU A 161 9.03 18.47 -11.67
C LEU A 161 8.68 19.57 -12.69
N LYS A 162 8.19 19.19 -13.88
CA LYS A 162 7.76 20.15 -14.90
C LYS A 162 6.44 20.85 -14.57
N ILE A 163 5.56 20.21 -13.80
CA ILE A 163 4.21 20.72 -13.50
C ILE A 163 4.23 21.52 -12.20
N PHE A 164 4.89 20.99 -11.17
CA PHE A 164 4.82 21.49 -9.81
C PHE A 164 6.11 22.13 -9.31
N GLY A 165 7.26 21.93 -9.98
CA GLY A 165 8.55 22.35 -9.44
C GLY A 165 9.13 21.37 -8.42
N VAL A 166 10.29 21.71 -7.85
CA VAL A 166 11.07 20.79 -7.00
C VAL A 166 10.40 20.55 -5.65
N GLU A 167 10.02 21.62 -4.96
CA GLU A 167 9.51 21.57 -3.58
C GLU A 167 8.19 20.78 -3.50
N GLU A 168 7.22 21.09 -4.36
CA GLU A 168 5.92 20.44 -4.42
C GLU A 168 6.04 18.98 -4.90
N THR A 169 6.95 18.69 -5.85
CA THR A 169 7.19 17.30 -6.28
C THR A 169 7.78 16.48 -5.15
N LEU A 170 8.72 17.05 -4.38
CA LEU A 170 9.31 16.40 -3.21
C LEU A 170 8.23 16.10 -2.16
N ALA A 171 7.39 17.09 -1.85
CA ALA A 171 6.27 16.94 -0.90
C ALA A 171 5.27 15.87 -1.36
N LEU A 172 4.90 15.86 -2.65
CA LEU A 172 4.01 14.87 -3.24
C LEU A 172 4.62 13.45 -3.16
N CYS A 173 5.88 13.30 -3.53
CA CYS A 173 6.57 12.00 -3.46
C CYS A 173 6.77 11.51 -2.03
N ALA A 174 6.96 12.41 -1.06
CA ALA A 174 6.96 12.07 0.36
C ALA A 174 5.58 11.55 0.80
N ALA A 175 4.51 12.31 0.50
CA ALA A 175 3.14 11.94 0.87
C ALA A 175 2.69 10.61 0.24
N ASN A 176 3.07 10.33 -1.01
CA ASN A 176 2.79 9.04 -1.66
C ASN A 176 3.40 7.83 -0.95
N ASN A 177 4.45 8.04 -0.16
CA ASN A 177 5.10 6.97 0.61
C ASN A 177 4.55 6.80 2.02
N ASP A 178 3.72 7.73 2.48
CA ASP A 178 3.03 7.58 3.75
C ASP A 178 2.01 6.43 3.69
N ILE A 179 1.67 5.90 4.87
CA ILE A 179 0.61 4.90 4.97
C ILE A 179 -0.71 5.67 4.79
N PRO A 180 -1.52 5.36 3.77
CA PRO A 180 -2.76 6.08 3.53
C PRO A 180 -3.73 5.88 4.71
N PRO A 181 -4.45 6.93 5.12
CA PRO A 181 -5.48 6.79 6.14
C PRO A 181 -6.59 5.87 5.64
N ALA A 182 -7.12 5.04 6.53
CA ALA A 182 -8.31 4.25 6.22
C ALA A 182 -9.56 5.12 6.42
N THR A 183 -10.13 5.56 5.30
CA THR A 183 -11.30 6.44 5.27
C THR A 183 -12.57 5.66 4.96
N LEU A 184 -13.64 6.02 5.67
CA LEU A 184 -14.96 5.41 5.58
C LEU A 184 -15.96 6.43 5.05
N LEU A 185 -16.86 5.99 4.18
CA LEU A 185 -18.12 6.67 3.87
C LEU A 185 -19.20 6.15 4.81
N VAL A 186 -19.92 7.05 5.50
CA VAL A 186 -21.08 6.69 6.31
C VAL A 186 -22.33 6.67 5.43
N ASN A 187 -23.09 5.57 5.49
CA ASN A 187 -24.37 5.48 4.79
C ASN A 187 -25.43 6.35 5.49
N ARG A 188 -25.64 7.56 4.95
CA ARG A 188 -26.51 8.58 5.56
C ARG A 188 -27.98 8.22 5.53
N THR A 189 -28.40 7.27 4.68
CA THR A 189 -29.78 6.79 4.63
C THR A 189 -30.13 5.84 5.78
N LYS A 190 -29.12 5.26 6.43
CA LYS A 190 -29.30 4.32 7.55
C LYS A 190 -28.95 4.92 8.91
N ILE A 191 -27.92 5.77 8.97
CA ILE A 191 -27.36 6.24 10.23
C ILE A 191 -26.71 7.62 10.07
N SER A 192 -26.68 8.41 11.14
CA SER A 192 -25.92 9.66 11.14
C SER A 192 -24.42 9.40 11.32
N ARG A 193 -23.56 10.33 10.86
CA ARG A 193 -22.10 10.26 11.05
C ARG A 193 -21.71 10.10 12.51
N GLU A 194 -22.36 10.84 13.39
CA GLU A 194 -22.13 10.75 14.83
C GLU A 194 -22.45 9.37 15.39
N ARG A 195 -23.63 8.81 15.06
CA ARG A 195 -24.04 7.47 15.50
C ARG A 195 -23.17 6.37 14.90
N ALA A 196 -22.69 6.53 13.67
CA ALA A 196 -21.72 5.60 13.07
C ALA A 196 -20.39 5.62 13.82
N ARG A 197 -19.89 6.81 14.19
CA ARG A 197 -18.67 6.98 14.99
C ARG A 197 -18.81 6.35 16.38
N GLU A 198 -19.95 6.57 17.06
CA GLU A 198 -20.25 5.93 18.35
C GLU A 198 -20.32 4.40 18.23
N GLY A 199 -20.97 3.88 17.17
CA GLY A 199 -21.05 2.45 16.89
C GLY A 199 -19.67 1.82 16.70
N LEU A 200 -18.81 2.44 15.88
CA LEU A 200 -17.43 2.01 15.70
C LEU A 200 -16.64 2.03 17.01
N ALA A 201 -16.80 3.07 17.83
CA ALA A 201 -16.11 3.16 19.12
C ALA A 201 -16.55 2.04 20.09
N ALA A 202 -17.85 1.71 20.12
CA ALA A 202 -18.36 0.57 20.90
C ALA A 202 -17.83 -0.78 20.41
N GLU A 203 -17.41 -0.86 19.14
CA GLU A 203 -16.76 -2.03 18.53
C GLU A 203 -15.21 -1.99 18.66
N GLY A 204 -14.67 -1.02 19.43
CA GLY A 204 -13.24 -0.88 19.66
C GLY A 204 -12.47 -0.20 18.53
N ILE A 205 -13.17 0.45 17.59
CA ILE A 205 -12.59 1.18 16.46
C ILE A 205 -12.73 2.68 16.70
N GLU A 206 -11.60 3.32 17.00
CA GLU A 206 -11.54 4.77 17.08
C GLU A 206 -11.57 5.40 15.68
N SER A 207 -12.33 6.47 15.53
CA SER A 207 -12.41 7.24 14.29
C SER A 207 -12.67 8.72 14.57
N LYS A 208 -12.25 9.56 13.63
CA LYS A 208 -12.44 11.01 13.61
C LYS A 208 -13.22 11.40 12.36
N GLU A 209 -13.80 12.58 12.38
CA GLU A 209 -14.46 13.12 11.21
C GLU A 209 -13.44 13.51 10.13
N THR A 210 -13.81 13.29 8.87
CA THR A 210 -13.06 13.82 7.72
C THR A 210 -13.05 15.35 7.73
N ALA A 211 -11.98 15.95 7.19
CA ALA A 211 -11.77 17.40 7.24
C ALA A 211 -12.66 18.17 6.25
N PHE A 212 -12.96 17.55 5.11
CA PHE A 212 -13.68 18.12 3.98
C PHE A 212 -14.98 17.38 3.69
N SER A 213 -14.98 16.05 3.70
CA SER A 213 -16.21 15.29 3.43
C SER A 213 -17.19 15.39 4.62
N PRO A 214 -18.47 15.70 4.39
CA PRO A 214 -19.48 15.70 5.45
C PRO A 214 -19.93 14.28 5.84
N ASP A 215 -19.66 13.28 4.99
CA ASP A 215 -20.12 11.90 5.17
C ASP A 215 -19.02 10.96 5.66
N GLY A 216 -17.79 11.46 5.77
CA GLY A 216 -16.63 10.62 6.00
C GLY A 216 -16.20 10.47 7.46
N LEU A 217 -15.60 9.32 7.76
CA LEU A 217 -14.84 9.09 8.99
C LEU A 217 -13.44 8.58 8.64
N VAL A 218 -12.41 9.05 9.34
CA VAL A 218 -11.03 8.57 9.25
C VAL A 218 -10.72 7.70 10.46
N LEU A 219 -10.29 6.46 10.23
CA LEU A 219 -9.91 5.58 11.34
C LEU A 219 -8.64 6.07 12.03
N VAL A 220 -8.64 6.03 13.36
CA VAL A 220 -7.46 6.33 14.18
C VAL A 220 -6.72 5.02 14.44
N GLY A 221 -5.49 4.92 13.94
CA GLY A 221 -4.69 3.72 14.07
C GLY A 221 -4.99 2.67 13.00
N HIS A 222 -4.84 1.40 13.35
CA HIS A 222 -4.86 0.31 12.36
C HIS A 222 -6.28 -0.26 12.27
N GLY A 223 -6.93 -0.11 11.12
CA GLY A 223 -8.28 -0.62 10.84
C GLY A 223 -8.39 -2.14 10.72
N SER A 224 -7.52 -2.90 11.40
CA SER A 224 -7.64 -4.35 11.49
C SER A 224 -9.03 -4.71 12.00
N SER A 225 -9.71 -5.62 11.29
CA SER A 225 -11.05 -6.12 11.62
C SER A 225 -12.24 -5.20 11.30
N LEU A 226 -12.07 -4.08 10.59
CA LEU A 226 -13.22 -3.25 10.16
C LEU A 226 -14.31 -4.10 9.47
N ARG A 227 -13.91 -4.97 8.53
CA ARG A 227 -14.85 -5.84 7.78
C ARG A 227 -15.59 -6.85 8.67
N GLU A 228 -15.09 -7.11 9.87
CA GLU A 228 -15.68 -8.06 10.83
C GLU A 228 -16.72 -7.40 11.75
N THR A 229 -16.72 -6.07 11.83
CA THR A 229 -17.64 -5.28 12.66
C THR A 229 -19.09 -5.40 12.19
N ALA A 230 -20.02 -5.24 13.12
CA ALA A 230 -21.44 -5.11 12.81
C ALA A 230 -21.72 -3.81 12.04
N SER A 231 -21.02 -2.71 12.31
CA SER A 231 -21.17 -1.46 11.55
C SER A 231 -20.89 -1.67 10.06
N TYR A 232 -19.81 -2.37 9.71
CA TYR A 232 -19.52 -2.70 8.32
C TYR A 232 -20.53 -3.71 7.73
N LYS A 233 -20.81 -4.81 8.45
CA LYS A 233 -21.73 -5.87 7.97
C LYS A 233 -23.17 -5.39 7.76
N LYS A 234 -23.64 -4.42 8.55
CA LYS A 234 -24.96 -3.78 8.39
C LYS A 234 -24.99 -2.74 7.26
N GLY A 235 -23.83 -2.45 6.66
CA GLY A 235 -23.66 -1.41 5.65
C GLY A 235 -23.90 -0.02 6.20
N HIS A 236 -23.53 0.23 7.46
CA HIS A 236 -23.53 1.58 8.04
C HIS A 236 -22.34 2.40 7.53
N VAL A 237 -21.25 1.71 7.20
CA VAL A 237 -20.02 2.32 6.67
C VAL A 237 -19.48 1.49 5.51
N LEU A 238 -18.83 2.16 4.57
CA LEU A 238 -18.14 1.58 3.41
C LEU A 238 -16.71 2.14 3.37
N LEU A 239 -15.74 1.40 2.83
CA LEU A 239 -14.39 1.94 2.61
C LEU A 239 -14.40 2.86 1.39
N GLN A 240 -14.03 4.13 1.57
CA GLN A 240 -13.91 5.07 0.47
C GLN A 240 -13.03 6.26 0.87
N ASP A 241 -12.09 6.61 -0.01
CA ASP A 241 -11.24 7.79 0.15
C ASP A 241 -12.07 9.09 0.25
N GLU A 242 -11.60 10.03 1.06
CA GLU A 242 -12.28 11.30 1.33
C GLU A 242 -12.52 12.12 0.07
N ALA A 243 -11.52 12.22 -0.82
CA ALA A 243 -11.66 12.99 -2.05
C ALA A 243 -12.70 12.36 -2.98
N SER A 244 -12.82 11.03 -2.99
CA SER A 244 -13.86 10.33 -3.76
C SER A 244 -15.28 10.62 -3.24
N GLN A 245 -15.45 10.86 -1.94
CA GLN A 245 -16.76 11.21 -1.36
C GLN A 245 -17.19 12.62 -1.78
N LEU A 246 -16.24 13.56 -1.90
CA LEU A 246 -16.53 14.92 -2.35
C LEU A 246 -17.07 14.97 -3.78
N ILE A 247 -16.72 14.00 -4.64
CA ILE A 247 -17.20 13.95 -6.02
C ILE A 247 -18.72 13.84 -6.10
N ALA A 248 -19.34 13.04 -5.23
CA ALA A 248 -20.80 12.89 -5.22
C ALA A 248 -21.50 14.21 -4.83
N HIS A 249 -20.92 14.95 -3.88
CA HIS A 249 -21.40 16.28 -3.48
C HIS A 249 -21.21 17.33 -4.58
N LEU A 250 -20.09 17.30 -5.30
CA LEU A 250 -19.84 18.19 -6.42
C LEU A 250 -20.76 17.90 -7.61
N PHE A 251 -21.10 16.62 -7.82
CA PHE A 251 -22.06 16.22 -8.86
C PHE A 251 -23.50 16.61 -8.49
N ALA A 252 -23.85 16.56 -7.19
CA ALA A 252 -25.10 17.04 -6.63
C ALA A 252 -26.39 16.52 -7.33
N PRO A 253 -26.57 15.19 -7.46
CA PRO A 253 -27.75 14.63 -8.11
C PRO A 253 -29.02 14.91 -7.30
N ARG A 254 -30.13 15.21 -7.98
CA ARG A 254 -31.41 15.51 -7.31
C ARG A 254 -32.31 14.28 -7.21
N PRO A 255 -33.13 14.18 -6.16
CA PRO A 255 -34.18 13.16 -6.07
C PRO A 255 -35.03 13.10 -7.36
N GLY A 256 -35.19 11.89 -7.90
CA GLY A 256 -35.97 11.59 -9.10
C GLY A 256 -35.18 11.62 -10.41
N GLU A 257 -33.93 12.07 -10.41
CA GLU A 257 -33.10 12.10 -11.63
C GLU A 257 -32.65 10.71 -12.08
N ARG A 258 -32.18 10.64 -13.33
CA ARG A 258 -31.53 9.46 -13.92
C ARG A 258 -30.05 9.77 -14.09
N VAL A 259 -29.21 9.08 -13.34
CA VAL A 259 -27.75 9.26 -13.31
C VAL A 259 -27.07 8.06 -13.98
N LEU A 260 -26.00 8.30 -14.73
CA LEU A 260 -25.13 7.27 -15.29
C LEU A 260 -23.76 7.33 -14.61
N ASP A 261 -23.37 6.24 -13.97
CA ASP A 261 -22.02 6.01 -13.45
C ASP A 261 -21.29 5.05 -14.40
N LEU A 262 -20.49 5.61 -15.32
CA LEU A 262 -19.92 4.89 -16.47
C LEU A 262 -18.75 3.96 -16.12
N CYS A 263 -18.08 4.20 -14.99
CA CYS A 263 -16.93 3.43 -14.53
C CYS A 263 -17.11 3.11 -13.05
N ALA A 264 -18.20 2.43 -12.76
CA ALA A 264 -18.70 2.23 -11.42
C ALA A 264 -17.75 1.39 -10.56
N GLY A 265 -16.94 0.50 -11.17
CA GLY A 265 -16.01 -0.35 -10.43
C GLY A 265 -16.73 -1.18 -9.37
N THR A 266 -16.31 -1.02 -8.11
CA THR A 266 -16.95 -1.64 -6.94
C THR A 266 -18.28 -1.00 -6.52
N GLY A 267 -18.72 0.07 -7.20
CA GLY A 267 -20.03 0.69 -7.02
C GLY A 267 -20.17 1.64 -5.83
N VAL A 268 -19.08 1.95 -5.10
CA VAL A 268 -19.17 2.77 -3.88
C VAL A 268 -19.61 4.22 -4.17
N LYS A 269 -19.14 4.80 -5.28
CA LYS A 269 -19.63 6.11 -5.75
C LYS A 269 -21.08 6.03 -6.20
N THR A 270 -21.46 4.97 -6.91
CA THR A 270 -22.84 4.70 -7.32
C THR A 270 -23.80 4.67 -6.11
N THR A 271 -23.41 3.98 -5.03
CA THR A 271 -24.21 3.96 -3.80
C THR A 271 -24.28 5.33 -3.15
N HIS A 272 -23.18 6.08 -3.12
CA HIS A 272 -23.17 7.43 -2.55
C HIS A 272 -24.05 8.42 -3.34
N LEU A 273 -24.07 8.32 -4.67
CA LEU A 273 -24.99 9.09 -5.52
C LEU A 273 -26.45 8.78 -5.19
N ALA A 274 -26.79 7.50 -5.03
CA ALA A 274 -28.14 7.10 -4.60
C ALA A 274 -28.50 7.63 -3.21
N GLU A 275 -27.54 7.66 -2.28
CA GLU A 275 -27.73 8.24 -0.94
C GLU A 275 -28.01 9.75 -1.00
N ILE A 276 -27.28 10.52 -1.81
CA ILE A 276 -27.51 11.96 -2.00
C ILE A 276 -28.90 12.23 -2.60
N MET A 277 -29.35 11.37 -3.52
CA MET A 277 -30.69 11.42 -4.10
C MET A 277 -31.79 10.97 -3.11
N GLY A 278 -31.45 10.60 -1.87
CA GLY A 278 -32.40 10.11 -0.88
C GLY A 278 -33.09 8.82 -1.31
N ASN A 279 -32.39 7.95 -2.07
CA ASN A 279 -32.93 6.73 -2.68
C ASN A 279 -34.16 6.97 -3.60
N ALA A 280 -34.29 8.16 -4.18
CA ALA A 280 -35.34 8.46 -5.14
C ALA A 280 -34.73 8.77 -6.52
N GLY A 281 -35.06 8.01 -7.55
CA GLY A 281 -34.55 8.16 -8.91
C GLY A 281 -33.93 6.87 -9.45
N THR A 282 -32.98 6.97 -10.37
CA THR A 282 -32.30 5.80 -10.94
C THR A 282 -30.82 6.11 -11.17
N VAL A 283 -29.95 5.21 -10.72
CA VAL A 283 -28.52 5.25 -11.06
C VAL A 283 -28.20 4.01 -11.90
N LEU A 284 -27.80 4.22 -13.16
CA LEU A 284 -27.31 3.16 -14.03
C LEU A 284 -25.79 3.07 -13.87
N ALA A 285 -25.29 1.92 -13.41
CA ALA A 285 -23.87 1.65 -13.25
C ALA A 285 -23.33 0.76 -14.38
N VAL A 286 -22.16 1.09 -14.91
CA VAL A 286 -21.44 0.36 -15.96
C VAL A 286 -19.97 0.23 -15.55
N ASP A 287 -19.32 -0.90 -15.85
CA ASP A 287 -17.89 -1.15 -15.61
C ASP A 287 -17.31 -2.12 -16.66
#